data_AF-A0A973N3F0-F1
#
_entry.id   AF-A0A973N3F0-F1
#
_cell.length_a   1.000
_cell.length_b   1.000
_cell.length_c   1.000
_cell.angle_alpha   90.00
_cell.angle_beta   90.00
_cell.angle_gamma   90.00
#
_symmetry.space_group_name_H-M   'P 1'
#
loop_
_entity.id
_entity.type
_entity.pdbx_description
1 polymer ?
#
loop_
_entity_poly.entity_id
_entity_poly.type
_entity_poly.pdbx_seq_one_letter_code
_entity_poly.pdbx_strand_id
1 'polypeptide(L)'
;MVNHKISRRTLLTGTAAAGALSLTGLPARAEVNWKKYAGTKLEVILAKGPRGDNLQKNIKEFTDLTGIQVESEQIPEQQQRQKCVIELTSGRPSFDVVHLSYHV
;
A
#
# COMPACT_ATOMS: atom_id res chain seq x y z
N MET A 1 13.96 -49.95 36.23
CA MET A 1 14.51 -48.79 35.48
C MET A 1 14.16 -48.94 34.01
N VAL A 2 13.22 -48.16 33.48
CA VAL A 2 12.81 -48.23 32.06
C VAL A 2 13.77 -47.38 31.25
N ASN A 3 14.60 -48.04 30.44
CA ASN A 3 15.63 -47.40 29.64
C ASN A 3 14.98 -46.77 28.39
N HIS A 4 14.74 -45.47 28.41
CA HIS A 4 14.14 -44.72 27.30
C HIS A 4 15.18 -44.51 26.20
N LYS A 5 15.38 -45.53 25.35
CA LYS A 5 16.25 -45.41 24.17
C LYS A 5 15.49 -44.68 23.07
N ILE A 6 15.67 -43.36 22.98
CA ILE A 6 15.22 -42.59 21.82
C ILE A 6 15.94 -43.13 20.59
N SER A 7 15.18 -43.76 19.68
CA SER A 7 15.74 -44.31 18.45
C SER A 7 16.11 -43.19 17.48
N ARG A 8 17.26 -43.31 16.81
CA ARG A 8 17.70 -42.38 15.76
C ARG A 8 16.62 -42.18 14.70
N ARG A 9 15.85 -43.23 14.41
CA ARG A 9 14.71 -43.17 13.49
C ARG A 9 13.59 -42.28 14.01
N THR A 10 13.27 -42.35 15.30
CA THR A 10 12.28 -41.46 15.94
C THR A 10 12.73 -40.00 15.92
N LEU A 11 14.03 -39.75 16.14
CA LEU A 11 14.61 -38.42 16.00
C LEU A 11 14.51 -37.90 14.55
N LEU A 12 14.93 -38.70 13.56
CA LEU A 12 14.85 -38.31 12.15
C LEU A 12 13.41 -38.02 11.70
N THR A 13 12.46 -38.86 12.09
CA THR A 13 11.04 -38.66 11.76
C THR A 13 10.48 -37.40 12.42
N GLY A 14 10.84 -37.14 13.68
CA GLY A 14 10.45 -35.90 14.38
C GLY A 14 11.02 -34.63 13.73
N THR A 15 12.30 -34.65 13.33
CA THR A 15 12.94 -33.51 12.65
C THR A 15 12.42 -33.29 11.24
N ALA A 16 12.07 -34.35 10.49
CA ALA A 16 11.51 -34.22 9.15
C ALA A 16 10.12 -33.57 9.17
N ALA A 17 9.28 -33.91 10.17
CA ALA A 17 7.96 -33.30 10.34
C ALA A 17 8.06 -31.80 10.72
N ALA A 18 9.00 -31.43 11.60
CA ALA A 18 9.24 -30.03 11.95
C ALA A 18 9.84 -29.21 10.80
N GLY A 19 10.76 -29.81 10.02
CA GLY A 19 11.35 -29.19 8.84
C GLY A 19 10.33 -28.96 7.71
N ALA A 20 9.40 -29.89 7.50
CA ALA A 20 8.34 -29.75 6.50
C ALA A 20 7.45 -28.53 6.79
N LEU A 21 7.09 -28.27 8.05
CA LEU A 21 6.29 -27.09 8.44
C LEU A 21 7.03 -25.76 8.22
N SER A 22 8.36 -25.76 8.33
CA SER A 22 9.18 -24.57 8.05
C SER A 22 9.37 -24.29 6.55
N LEU A 23 9.22 -25.31 5.70
CA LEU A 23 9.35 -25.23 4.24
C LEU A 23 8.02 -24.96 3.53
N THR A 24 6.88 -25.21 4.18
CA THR A 24 5.54 -24.88 3.67
C THR A 24 5.21 -23.39 3.84
N GLY A 25 6.22 -22.52 3.80
CA GLY A 25 6.17 -21.08 4.08
C GLY A 25 4.78 -20.50 3.84
N LEU A 26 4.00 -20.36 4.92
CA LEU A 26 2.76 -19.61 4.85
C LEU A 26 3.18 -18.24 4.31
N PRO A 27 2.60 -17.75 3.20
CA PRO A 27 2.95 -16.43 2.73
C PRO A 27 2.79 -15.49 3.92
N ALA A 28 3.80 -14.69 4.21
CA ALA A 28 3.75 -13.68 5.24
C ALA A 28 2.64 -12.68 4.87
N ARG A 29 1.39 -13.03 5.20
CA ARG A 29 0.26 -12.14 5.14
C ARG A 29 0.43 -11.22 6.34
N ALA A 30 1.16 -10.13 6.13
CA ALA A 30 1.10 -9.02 7.06
C ALA A 30 -0.38 -8.62 7.17
N GLU A 31 -0.95 -8.69 8.37
CA GLU A 31 -2.24 -8.08 8.62
C GLU A 31 -2.11 -6.58 8.33
N VAL A 32 -2.72 -6.13 7.24
CA VAL A 32 -2.67 -4.72 6.85
C VAL A 32 -3.54 -3.95 7.85
N ASN A 33 -2.90 -3.19 8.74
CA ASN A 33 -3.60 -2.23 9.55
C ASN A 33 -4.02 -1.03 8.67
N TRP A 34 -5.21 -1.13 8.07
CA TRP A 34 -5.80 -0.12 7.19
C TRP A 34 -5.93 1.26 7.84
N LYS A 35 -6.00 1.33 9.18
CA LYS A 35 -6.16 2.57 9.95
C LYS A 35 -4.87 3.07 10.58
N LYS A 36 -3.72 2.51 10.22
CA LYS A 36 -2.40 2.93 10.75
C LYS A 36 -2.15 4.43 10.61
N TYR A 37 -2.66 5.06 9.55
CA TYR A 37 -2.46 6.48 9.24
C TYR A 37 -3.75 7.31 9.32
N ALA A 38 -4.75 6.84 10.08
CA ALA A 38 -5.99 7.58 10.28
C ALA A 38 -5.71 8.98 10.84
N GLY A 39 -6.39 10.00 10.30
CA GLY A 39 -6.19 11.41 10.63
C GLY A 39 -5.20 12.15 9.72
N THR A 40 -4.46 11.45 8.87
CA THR A 40 -3.63 12.09 7.83
C THR A 40 -4.52 12.84 6.84
N LYS A 41 -4.05 13.99 6.35
CA LYS A 41 -4.66 14.73 5.25
C LYS A 41 -3.75 14.64 4.02
N LEU A 42 -4.34 14.41 2.85
CA LEU A 42 -3.62 14.34 1.58
C LEU A 42 -4.25 15.32 0.59
N GLU A 43 -3.40 16.12 -0.04
CA GLU A 43 -3.77 17.00 -1.15
C GLU A 43 -3.42 16.32 -2.48
N VAL A 44 -4.41 16.13 -3.36
CA VAL A 44 -4.25 15.39 -4.61
C VAL A 44 -4.55 16.27 -5.81
N ILE A 45 -3.61 16.35 -6.76
CA ILE A 45 -3.82 17.09 -8.01
C ILE A 45 -4.00 16.14 -9.19
N LEU A 46 -5.05 16.38 -9.98
CA LEU A 46 -5.48 15.53 -11.08
C LEU A 46 -5.71 16.33 -12.36
N ALA A 47 -5.33 15.76 -13.50
CA ALA A 47 -5.84 16.20 -14.79
C ALA A 47 -7.34 15.94 -14.85
N LYS A 48 -8.09 16.92 -15.34
CA LYS A 48 -9.52 16.78 -15.59
C LYS A 48 -9.79 15.63 -16.56
N GLY A 49 -10.62 14.69 -16.14
CA GLY A 49 -11.04 13.57 -16.99
C GLY A 49 -11.54 12.37 -16.18
N PRO A 50 -11.89 11.26 -16.86
CA PRO A 50 -12.57 10.11 -16.23
C PRO A 50 -11.81 9.49 -15.05
N ARG A 51 -10.48 9.60 -15.05
CA ARG A 51 -9.61 9.13 -13.95
C ARG A 51 -9.79 9.98 -12.69
N GLY A 52 -9.85 11.30 -12.85
CA GLY A 52 -10.12 12.22 -11.74
C GLY A 52 -11.51 12.02 -11.17
N ASP A 53 -12.52 11.87 -12.04
CA ASP A 53 -13.90 11.62 -11.64
C ASP A 53 -14.04 10.30 -10.85
N ASN A 54 -13.34 9.24 -11.29
CA ASN A 54 -13.35 7.96 -10.59
C ASN A 54 -12.67 8.05 -9.22
N LEU A 55 -11.54 8.76 -9.12
CA LEU A 55 -10.87 8.95 -7.84
C LEU A 55 -11.79 9.70 -6.88
N GLN A 56 -12.34 10.84 -7.30
CA GLN A 56 -13.23 11.67 -6.48
C GLN A 56 -14.46 10.90 -5.99
N LYS A 57 -15.06 10.07 -6.85
CA LYS A 57 -16.19 9.22 -6.48
C LYS A 57 -15.88 8.27 -5.31
N ASN A 58 -14.64 7.79 -5.21
CA ASN A 58 -14.24 6.78 -4.22
C ASN A 58 -13.48 7.36 -3.01
N ILE A 59 -13.22 8.68 -2.96
CA ILE A 59 -12.56 9.32 -1.81
C ILE A 59 -13.28 9.02 -0.50
N LYS A 60 -14.63 9.06 -0.51
CA LYS A 60 -15.41 8.81 0.70
C LYS A 60 -15.18 7.39 1.23
N GLU A 61 -15.25 6.38 0.37
CA GLU A 61 -15.02 4.99 0.74
C GLU A 61 -13.59 4.78 1.26
N PHE A 62 -12.61 5.37 0.57
CA PHE A 62 -11.21 5.35 1.03
C PHE A 62 -11.06 5.96 2.44
N THR A 63 -11.74 7.08 2.69
CA THR A 63 -11.74 7.76 4.00
C THR A 63 -12.39 6.89 5.07
N ASP A 64 -13.53 6.26 4.77
CA ASP A 64 -14.25 5.39 5.72
C ASP A 64 -13.40 4.16 6.12
N LEU A 65 -12.65 3.59 5.16
CA LEU A 65 -11.80 2.42 5.38
C LEU A 65 -10.49 2.75 6.11
N THR A 66 -9.85 3.86 5.77
CA THR A 66 -8.48 4.18 6.24
C THR A 66 -8.42 5.24 7.32
N GLY A 67 -9.44 6.10 7.42
CA GLY A 67 -9.45 7.31 8.24
C GLY A 67 -8.60 8.46 7.69
N ILE A 68 -8.03 8.33 6.48
CA ILE A 68 -7.26 9.39 5.82
C ILE A 68 -8.23 10.34 5.10
N GLN A 69 -8.07 11.64 5.30
CA GLN A 69 -8.82 12.68 4.59
C GLN A 69 -8.10 13.02 3.28
N VAL A 70 -8.83 13.05 2.18
CA VAL A 70 -8.27 13.34 0.86
C VAL A 70 -9.02 14.52 0.26
N GLU A 71 -8.30 15.62 0.04
CA GLU A 71 -8.76 16.73 -0.76
C GLU A 71 -8.21 16.58 -2.18
N SER A 72 -9.00 16.94 -3.18
CA SER A 72 -8.59 16.77 -4.57
C SER A 72 -8.99 17.92 -5.48
N GLU A 73 -8.04 18.33 -6.32
CA GLU A 73 -8.21 19.38 -7.31
C GLU A 73 -8.12 18.79 -8.72
N GLN A 74 -9.15 19.01 -9.54
CA GLN A 74 -9.11 18.68 -10.97
C GLN A 74 -8.89 19.94 -11.81
N ILE A 75 -7.80 19.99 -12.56
CA ILE A 75 -7.48 21.09 -13.49
C ILE A 75 -7.20 20.57 -14.90
N PRO A 76 -7.37 21.38 -15.97
CA PRO A 76 -7.01 21.00 -17.32
C PRO A 76 -5.57 20.47 -17.42
N GLU A 77 -5.36 19.40 -18.19
CA GLU A 77 -4.08 18.68 -18.25
C GLU A 77 -2.89 19.58 -18.64
N GLN A 78 -3.09 20.51 -19.57
CA GLN A 78 -2.06 21.47 -19.97
C GLN A 78 -1.63 22.37 -18.81
N GLN A 79 -2.57 22.80 -17.95
CA GLN A 79 -2.29 23.59 -16.75
C GLN A 79 -1.65 22.74 -15.67
N GLN A 80 -2.14 21.50 -15.50
CA GLN A 80 -1.59 20.56 -14.52
C GLN A 80 -0.11 20.28 -14.75
N ARG A 81 0.28 19.99 -16.00
CA ARG A 81 1.68 19.74 -16.35
C ARG A 81 2.58 20.92 -16.00
N GLN A 82 2.15 22.14 -16.32
CA GLN A 82 2.91 23.34 -16.00
C GLN A 82 3.03 23.54 -14.48
N LYS A 83 1.93 23.42 -13.73
CA LYS A 83 1.92 23.52 -12.26
C LYS A 83 2.83 22.47 -11.62
N CYS A 84 2.77 21.22 -12.07
CA CYS A 84 3.60 20.14 -11.55
C CYS A 84 5.09 20.39 -11.77
N VAL A 85 5.50 20.86 -12.96
CA VAL A 85 6.91 21.18 -13.23
C VAL A 85 7.40 22.28 -12.29
N ILE A 86 6.62 23.35 -12.11
CA ILE A 86 6.99 24.48 -11.23
C ILE A 86 7.13 24.02 -9.78
N GLU A 87 6.12 23.32 -9.26
CA GLU A 87 6.06 22.95 -7.85
C GLU A 87 7.03 21.82 -7.46
N LEU A 88 7.26 20.86 -8.35
CA LEU A 88 8.29 19.84 -8.10
C LEU A 88 9.70 20.44 -8.16
N THR A 89 9.93 21.43 -9.04
CA THR A 89 11.22 22.14 -9.11
C THR A 89 11.44 23.02 -7.88
N SER A 90 10.39 23.56 -7.27
CA SER A 90 10.52 24.37 -6.04
C SER A 90 10.92 23.54 -4.81
N GLY A 91 10.78 22.21 -4.86
CA GLY A 91 11.05 21.30 -3.76
C GLY A 91 10.00 21.35 -2.63
N ARG A 92 8.92 22.12 -2.80
CA ARG A 92 7.85 22.30 -1.82
C ARG A 92 6.49 22.35 -2.52
N PRO A 93 6.02 21.22 -3.09
CA PRO A 93 4.71 21.17 -3.72
C PRO A 93 3.59 21.40 -2.72
N SER A 94 2.50 21.99 -3.20
CA SER A 94 1.24 22.19 -2.46
C SER A 94 0.39 20.92 -2.39
N PHE A 95 0.72 19.92 -3.21
CA PHE A 95 0.06 18.62 -3.28
C PHE A 95 1.00 17.51 -2.80
N ASP A 96 0.43 16.46 -2.20
CA ASP A 96 1.13 15.25 -1.76
C ASP A 96 1.15 14.19 -2.86
N VAL A 97 0.09 14.14 -3.68
CA VAL A 97 -0.08 13.14 -4.73
C VAL A 97 -0.38 13.82 -6.05
N VAL A 98 0.36 13.44 -7.09
CA VAL A 98 0.12 13.86 -8.46
C VAL A 98 -0.03 12.64 -9.35
N HIS A 99 -1.04 12.67 -10.21
CA HIS A 99 -1.17 11.73 -11.31
C HIS A 99 -0.71 12.41 -12.61
N LEU A 100 0.36 11.86 -13.22
CA LEU A 100 0.97 12.35 -14.46
C LEU A 100 0.72 11.38 -15.61
N SER A 101 0.33 11.93 -16.76
CA SER A 101 0.24 11.19 -18.02
C SER A 101 1.42 11.55 -18.91
N TYR A 102 2.19 10.53 -19.31
CA TYR A 102 3.37 10.66 -20.17
C TYR A 102 3.09 10.45 -21.67
N HIS A 103 1.83 10.20 -22.04
CA HIS A 103 1.44 10.11 -23.44
C HIS A 103 1.22 11.52 -24.01
N VAL A 104 1.39 11.63 -25.33
CA VAL A 104 1.08 12.81 -26.14
C VAL A 104 -0.18 12.60 -26.95
#